data_AF-R7L3M2-F1
#
_entry.id   AF-R7L3M2-F1
#
_cell.length_a   1.000
_cell.length_b   1.000
_cell.length_c   1.000
_cell.angle_alpha   90.00
_cell.angle_beta   90.00
_cell.angle_gamma   90.00
#
_symmetry.space_group_name_H-M   'P 1'
#
loop_
_entity.id
_entity.type
_entity.pdbx_description
1 polymer ?
#
loop_
_entity_poly.entity_id
_entity_poly.type
_entity_poly.pdbx_seq_one_letter_code
_entity_poly.pdbx_strand_id
1 'polypeptide(L)'
;MNVITGEKEQPQGVLFRACLDYAGPGKLTKALKIDKSFNGGSFIGNPKICIADDGYRPEIIRLKRVGIDYATPEYRDILWRFADTSTVKSKK
;
A
#
# COMPACT_ATOMS: atom_id res chain seq x y z
N MET A 1 -1.97 -1.93 -6.21
CA MET A 1 -3.23 -2.47 -5.63
C MET A 1 -3.68 -1.50 -4.56
N ASN A 2 -4.86 -0.92 -4.73
CA ASN A 2 -5.41 0.07 -3.80
C ASN A 2 -6.64 -0.49 -3.11
N VAL A 3 -6.83 -0.14 -1.85
CA VAL A 3 -8.07 -0.37 -1.10
C VAL A 3 -8.74 0.97 -0.89
N ILE A 4 -10.03 1.06 -1.25
CA ILE A 4 -10.84 2.25 -1.02
C ILE A 4 -11.28 2.25 0.44
N THR A 5 -11.08 3.38 1.12
CA THR A 5 -11.37 3.54 2.55
C THR A 5 -12.41 4.62 2.84
N GLY A 6 -12.75 5.43 1.84
CA GLY A 6 -13.78 6.47 1.95
C GLY A 6 -15.15 6.00 1.47
N GLU A 7 -16.15 6.84 1.70
CA GLU A 7 -17.50 6.66 1.16
C GLU A 7 -17.54 6.95 -0.35
N LYS A 8 -18.70 6.67 -0.96
CA LYS A 8 -18.95 7.03 -2.35
C LYS A 8 -18.71 8.55 -2.56
N GLU A 9 -18.08 8.90 -3.68
CA GLU A 9 -17.67 10.28 -4.03
C GLU A 9 -16.60 10.90 -3.11
N GLN A 10 -16.02 10.14 -2.17
CA GLN A 10 -14.89 10.61 -1.36
C GLN A 10 -13.62 9.85 -1.78
N PRO A 11 -12.72 10.47 -2.57
CA PRO A 11 -11.57 9.78 -3.15
C PRO A 11 -10.49 9.53 -2.08
N GLN A 12 -10.68 8.50 -1.27
CA GLN A 12 -9.73 8.04 -0.26
C GLN A 12 -9.37 6.59 -0.47
N GLY A 13 -8.07 6.29 -0.44
CA GLY A 13 -7.62 4.92 -0.52
C GLY A 13 -6.17 4.74 -0.09
N VAL A 14 -5.85 3.50 0.26
CA VAL A 14 -4.53 3.06 0.68
C VAL A 14 -3.92 2.21 -0.42
N LEU A 15 -2.72 2.59 -0.88
CA LEU A 15 -1.94 1.81 -1.82
C LEU A 15 -1.01 0.85 -1.07
N PHE A 16 -1.14 -0.44 -1.33
CA PHE A 16 -0.11 -1.41 -0.92
C PHE A 16 1.12 -1.28 -1.82
N ARG A 17 2.24 -0.87 -1.22
CA ARG A 17 3.46 -0.53 -1.96
C ARG A 17 4.50 -1.63 -1.99
N ALA A 18 4.57 -2.47 -0.97
CA ALA A 18 5.57 -3.52 -0.85
C ALA A 18 5.07 -4.56 0.15
N CYS A 19 5.62 -5.77 0.05
CA CYS A 19 5.61 -6.77 1.12
C CYS A 19 6.97 -7.44 1.14
N LEU A 20 7.42 -7.95 2.30
CA LEU A 20 8.62 -8.77 2.51
C LEU A 20 9.71 -8.54 1.42
N ASP A 21 9.88 -9.49 0.51
CA ASP A 21 10.92 -9.49 -0.53
C ASP A 21 10.58 -8.65 -1.78
N TYR A 22 9.34 -8.17 -1.89
CA TYR A 22 8.81 -7.48 -3.06
C TYR A 22 8.71 -5.97 -2.82
N ALA A 23 9.85 -5.30 -3.00
CA ALA A 23 9.93 -3.84 -2.97
C ALA A 23 9.33 -3.20 -4.24
N GLY A 24 8.09 -2.73 -4.13
CA GLY A 24 7.42 -1.90 -5.15
C GLY A 24 6.04 -2.43 -5.56
N PRO A 25 5.08 -1.53 -5.86
CA PRO A 25 3.68 -1.92 -6.01
C PRO A 25 3.44 -2.88 -7.17
N GLY A 26 4.17 -2.71 -8.29
CA GLY A 26 4.09 -3.60 -9.45
C GLY A 26 4.73 -4.97 -9.21
N LYS A 27 5.82 -5.04 -8.43
CA LYS A 27 6.45 -6.31 -8.06
C LYS A 27 5.53 -7.11 -7.13
N LEU A 28 4.94 -6.43 -6.16
CA LEU A 28 3.95 -7.00 -5.24
C LEU A 28 2.77 -7.64 -5.99
N THR A 29 2.11 -6.89 -6.88
CA THR A 29 0.94 -7.43 -7.60
C THR A 29 1.31 -8.58 -8.51
N LYS A 30 2.49 -8.55 -9.14
CA LYS A 30 2.98 -9.65 -9.98
C LYS A 30 3.24 -10.91 -9.16
N ALA A 31 3.85 -10.79 -7.99
CA ALA A 31 4.13 -11.91 -7.10
C ALA A 31 2.84 -12.58 -6.58
N LEU A 32 1.85 -11.76 -6.22
CA LEU A 32 0.54 -12.21 -5.73
C LEU A 32 -0.45 -12.59 -6.85
N LYS A 33 -0.04 -12.51 -8.12
CA LYS A 33 -0.89 -12.74 -9.30
C LYS A 33 -2.19 -11.91 -9.28
N ILE A 34 -2.11 -10.68 -8.77
CA ILE A 34 -3.22 -9.74 -8.79
C ILE A 34 -3.26 -9.08 -10.18
N ASP A 35 -4.39 -9.24 -10.85
CA ASP A 35 -4.67 -8.64 -12.14
C ASP A 35 -5.92 -7.73 -12.08
N LYS A 36 -6.38 -7.26 -13.24
CA LYS A 36 -7.54 -6.36 -13.34
C LYS A 36 -8.87 -7.00 -12.92
N SER A 37 -8.96 -8.33 -12.83
CA SER A 37 -10.19 -9.01 -12.41
C SER A 37 -10.56 -8.76 -10.94
N PHE A 38 -9.62 -8.26 -10.14
CA PHE A 38 -9.85 -7.86 -8.75
C PHE A 38 -10.37 -6.43 -8.59
N ASN A 39 -10.41 -5.62 -9.67
CA ASN A 39 -10.84 -4.23 -9.58
C ASN A 39 -12.33 -4.13 -9.20
N GLY A 40 -12.65 -3.22 -8.28
CA GLY A 40 -14.01 -3.01 -7.78
C GLY A 40 -14.52 -4.12 -6.84
N GLY A 41 -13.75 -5.20 -6.64
CA GLY A 41 -14.07 -6.26 -5.72
C GLY A 41 -13.79 -5.87 -4.26
N SER A 42 -14.62 -6.36 -3.35
CA SER A 42 -14.32 -6.37 -1.92
C SER A 42 -13.37 -7.52 -1.60
N PHE A 43 -12.47 -7.33 -0.62
CA PHE A 43 -11.72 -8.43 -0.01
C PHE A 43 -12.46 -9.06 1.19
N ILE A 44 -13.56 -8.44 1.66
CA ILE A 44 -14.39 -8.96 2.75
C ILE A 44 -15.22 -10.13 2.20
N GLY A 45 -15.06 -11.31 2.79
CA GLY A 45 -15.75 -12.53 2.36
C GLY A 45 -15.32 -13.04 0.97
N ASN A 46 -14.18 -12.58 0.45
CA ASN A 46 -13.72 -12.96 -0.88
C ASN A 46 -12.86 -14.24 -0.83
N PRO A 47 -13.18 -15.28 -1.61
CA PRO A 47 -12.44 -16.55 -1.59
C PRO A 47 -11.07 -16.47 -2.29
N LYS A 48 -10.80 -15.41 -3.07
CA LYS A 48 -9.57 -15.26 -3.87
C LYS A 48 -8.53 -14.34 -3.24
N ILE A 49 -8.95 -13.42 -2.37
CA ILE A 49 -8.06 -12.47 -1.69
C ILE A 49 -8.61 -12.14 -0.31
N CYS A 50 -7.73 -12.10 0.68
CA CYS A 50 -8.06 -11.66 2.03
C CYS A 50 -6.88 -10.88 2.62
N ILE A 51 -7.17 -10.17 3.71
CA ILE A 51 -6.16 -9.57 4.60
C ILE A 51 -6.32 -10.28 5.94
N ALA A 52 -5.26 -10.90 6.44
CA ALA A 52 -5.24 -11.62 7.69
C ALA A 52 -4.22 -10.99 8.65
N ASP A 53 -4.56 -10.90 9.93
CA ASP A 53 -3.61 -10.55 10.99
C ASP A 53 -2.78 -11.80 11.33
N ASP A 54 -1.46 -11.71 11.16
CA ASP A 54 -0.50 -12.74 11.51
C ASP A 54 0.12 -12.51 12.91
N GLY A 55 -0.34 -11.49 13.64
CA GLY A 55 0.18 -11.09 14.94
C GLY A 55 1.44 -10.21 14.86
N TYR A 56 1.95 -9.91 13.68
CA TYR A 56 3.12 -9.06 13.53
C TYR A 56 2.81 -7.60 13.91
N ARG A 57 3.72 -6.97 14.66
CA ARG A 57 3.58 -5.59 15.15
C ARG A 57 4.84 -4.80 14.80
N PRO A 58 4.89 -4.15 13.62
CA PRO A 58 6.08 -3.43 13.18
C PRO A 58 6.25 -2.10 13.91
N GLU A 59 7.48 -1.63 13.98
CA GLU A 59 7.77 -0.23 14.31
C GLU A 59 7.54 0.62 13.06
N ILE A 60 6.56 1.52 13.11
CA ILE A 60 6.11 2.27 11.92
C ILE A 60 6.79 3.63 11.84
N ILE A 61 7.40 3.93 10.69
CA ILE A 61 7.87 5.26 10.32
C ILE A 61 6.99 5.90 9.24
N ARG A 62 7.06 7.24 9.16
CA ARG A 62 6.32 8.06 8.19
C ARG A 62 7.30 8.75 7.24
N LEU A 63 6.98 8.74 5.96
CA LEU A 63 7.84 9.19 4.88
C LEU A 63 7.03 9.99 3.86
N LYS A 64 7.69 10.83 3.05
CA LYS A 64 7.08 11.42 1.85
C LYS A 64 6.70 10.31 0.86
N ARG A 65 5.61 10.53 0.12
CA ARG A 65 5.14 9.61 -0.93
C ARG A 65 6.11 9.63 -2.13
N VAL A 66 6.11 8.56 -2.93
CA VAL A 66 7.05 8.37 -4.05
C VAL A 66 6.31 8.50 -5.37
N GLY A 67 6.90 9.25 -6.32
CA GLY A 67 6.37 9.42 -7.67
C GLY A 67 5.21 10.40 -7.78
N ILE A 68 5.15 11.39 -6.89
CA ILE A 68 4.10 12.43 -6.85
C ILE A 68 4.67 13.83 -6.99
N ASP A 69 5.82 13.99 -7.64
CA ASP A 69 6.50 15.29 -7.78
C ASP A 69 5.67 16.31 -8.56
N TYR A 70 4.67 15.84 -9.31
CA TYR A 70 3.67 16.65 -10.00
C TYR A 70 2.62 17.28 -9.07
N ALA A 71 2.49 16.81 -7.82
CA ALA A 71 1.51 17.30 -6.87
C ALA A 71 1.94 18.65 -6.25
N THR A 72 0.98 19.36 -5.64
CA THR A 72 1.29 20.59 -4.90
C THR A 72 2.28 20.32 -3.76
N PRO A 73 3.08 21.31 -3.33
CA PRO A 73 4.03 21.15 -2.23
C PRO A 73 3.38 20.57 -0.97
N GLU A 74 2.17 21.02 -0.62
CA GLU A 74 1.36 20.46 0.46
C GLU A 74 1.27 18.93 0.36
N TYR A 75 0.75 18.41 -0.74
CA TYR A 75 0.58 16.96 -0.91
C TYR A 75 1.89 16.20 -1.08
N ARG A 76 2.91 16.83 -1.66
CA ARG A 76 4.24 16.24 -1.84
C ARG A 76 4.97 16.07 -0.50
N ASP A 77 4.84 17.04 0.39
CA ASP A 77 5.61 17.13 1.62
C ASP A 77 4.93 16.43 2.81
N ILE A 78 3.63 16.14 2.73
CA ILE A 78 2.91 15.34 3.72
C ILE A 78 3.48 13.90 3.81
N LEU A 79 3.67 13.43 5.04
CA LEU A 79 4.22 12.12 5.37
C LEU A 79 3.18 10.98 5.32
N TRP A 80 2.48 10.83 4.20
CA TRP A 80 1.48 9.78 3.97
C TRP A 80 2.03 8.51 3.32
N ARG A 81 3.28 8.16 3.61
CA ARG A 81 3.82 6.83 3.32
C ARG A 81 4.29 6.20 4.62
N PHE A 82 3.70 5.07 4.97
CA PHE A 82 4.04 4.32 6.16
C PHE A 82 4.91 3.13 5.78
N ALA A 83 5.93 2.84 6.56
CA ALA A 83 6.82 1.70 6.36
C ALA A 83 7.30 1.15 7.70
N ASP A 84 7.64 -0.14 7.72
CA ASP A 84 8.32 -0.77 8.86
C ASP A 84 9.80 -0.32 8.90
N THR A 85 10.32 0.03 10.08
CA THR A 85 11.72 0.46 10.25
C THR A 85 12.71 -0.61 9.81
N SER A 86 12.36 -1.89 9.94
CA SER A 86 13.19 -3.02 9.49
C SER A 86 13.49 -2.95 7.98
N THR A 87 12.52 -2.48 7.19
CA THR A 87 12.64 -2.37 5.72
C THR A 87 13.53 -1.22 5.26
N VAL A 88 13.78 -0.23 6.13
CA VAL A 88 14.68 0.90 5.83
C VAL A 88 16.10 0.62 6.29
N LYS A 89 16.28 -0.12 7.39
CA LYS A 89 17.60 -0.52 7.90
C LYS A 89 18.35 -1.48 6.96
N SER A 90 17.62 -2.31 6.19
CA SER A 90 18.18 -3.27 5.24
C SER A 90 18.81 -2.65 3.97
N LYS A 91 18.70 -1.31 3.78
CA LYS A 91 19.29 -0.60 2.63
C LYS A 91 20.60 0.14 2.94
N LYS A 92 21.27 -0.17 4.05
CA LYS A 92 22.61 0.34 4.38
C LYS A 92 23.69 -0.67 4.02
#